data_AF-A0A1Q8S199-F1
#
_entry.id   AF-A0A1Q8S199-F1
#
_cell.length_a   1.000
_cell.length_b   1.000
_cell.length_c   1.000
_cell.angle_alpha   90.00
_cell.angle_beta   90.00
_cell.angle_gamma   90.00
#
_symmetry.space_group_name_H-M   'P 1'
#
loop_
_entity.id
_entity.type
_entity.pdbx_description
1 polymer ?
#
loop_
_entity_poly.entity_id
_entity_poly.type
_entity_poly.pdbx_seq_one_letter_code
_entity_poly.pdbx_strand_id
1 'polypeptide(L)'
;MPSIHCQRAYGFSVTNGASLVLVIPASPMVKLLRSERASVVSEAAVLRWLAAKAAEQPLLQEQTQEPEDSPNCSSAGVSRGTEDWPISSSSRCTIDDTIEHLQPLVPALLAHTAAVSEVGLEYNLLKPTLGDPVSELGPPLSASERRTIDFQIGQFYRQMCKLVSPTGRFGPAFAVLPPAAPTSATEPTRPASTDLNARLMDAKGVQSWTTAFHSMLEALLRDGEDMQVMLGYNAIRRNFKRFEHALDAVKTPRLVAVDIGRDPNTLALRKPRRTRTATPPRGTRNGSQGSESPGYSRVESDGDSEDEIDTVAPELRVVTPCYPDDVVVMTGMKDWSNVIFGDPLFAITFNHNPSDDFLKGFIGEADLQSSITSIFSSDMVEDKEKAHVRLLLYNCYHTITQILKGYFRRQRDSSGRELEARKKLNDILAQLDALDDSGRRIGKRPSGE
;
A
#
# COMPACT_ATOMS: atom_id res chain seq x y z
N MET A 1 7.37 15.66 8.48
CA MET A 1 7.90 14.42 7.88
C MET A 1 7.83 14.54 6.37
N PRO A 2 8.82 14.06 5.60
CA PRO A 2 8.74 14.15 4.13
C PRO A 2 7.65 13.18 3.61
N SER A 3 6.74 13.67 2.75
CA SER A 3 5.84 12.81 1.97
C SER A 3 6.63 12.15 0.83
N ILE A 4 6.11 11.06 0.31
CA ILE A 4 6.71 10.28 -0.77
C ILE A 4 6.39 10.92 -2.12
N HIS A 5 5.19 11.49 -2.21
CA HIS A 5 4.79 12.40 -3.27
C HIS A 5 4.99 13.84 -2.84
N CYS A 6 4.61 14.78 -3.69
CA CYS A 6 4.88 16.21 -3.45
C CYS A 6 4.01 16.88 -2.39
N GLN A 7 3.15 16.12 -1.71
CA GLN A 7 2.38 16.65 -0.59
C GLN A 7 3.30 17.08 0.55
N ARG A 8 2.80 17.92 1.44
CA ARG A 8 3.53 18.34 2.64
C ARG A 8 2.83 17.77 3.85
N ALA A 9 3.58 17.01 4.65
CA ALA A 9 3.07 16.35 5.85
C ALA A 9 3.72 16.94 7.12
N TYR A 10 2.88 17.49 7.99
CA TYR A 10 3.27 18.11 9.25
C TYR A 10 2.77 17.23 10.40
N GLY A 11 3.70 16.66 11.15
CA GLY A 11 3.38 15.89 12.35
C GLY A 11 3.34 16.82 13.56
N PHE A 12 2.35 16.64 14.43
CA PHE A 12 2.25 17.37 15.69
C PHE A 12 1.64 16.50 16.78
N SER A 13 2.10 16.69 18.00
CA SER A 13 1.53 16.07 19.19
C SER A 13 0.50 17.00 19.81
N VAL A 14 -0.67 16.45 20.11
CA VAL A 14 -1.70 17.15 20.88
C VAL A 14 -1.42 16.92 22.37
N THR A 15 -1.86 17.85 23.23
CA THR A 15 -1.64 17.82 24.69
C THR A 15 -2.14 16.54 25.38
N ASN A 16 -3.07 15.81 24.75
CA ASN A 16 -3.55 14.51 25.19
C ASN A 16 -2.60 13.33 24.84
N GLY A 17 -1.43 13.61 24.29
CA GLY A 17 -0.45 12.59 23.86
C GLY A 17 -0.74 11.97 22.49
N ALA A 18 -1.80 12.38 21.78
CA ALA A 18 -2.09 11.88 20.44
C ALA A 18 -1.15 12.51 19.40
N SER A 19 -0.53 11.66 18.57
CA SER A 19 0.22 12.10 17.39
C SER A 19 -0.73 12.22 16.20
N LEU A 20 -0.73 13.37 15.55
CA LEU A 20 -1.54 13.67 14.37
C LEU A 20 -0.66 14.13 13.21
N VAL A 21 -1.15 13.92 11.99
CA VAL A 21 -0.48 14.35 10.75
C VAL A 21 -1.45 15.20 9.94
N LEU A 22 -1.04 16.43 9.63
CA LEU A 22 -1.69 17.30 8.66
C LEU A 22 -1.01 17.14 7.30
N VAL A 23 -1.76 16.66 6.32
CA VAL A 23 -1.33 16.54 4.92
C VAL A 23 -1.99 17.64 4.10
N ILE A 24 -1.17 18.44 3.42
CA ILE A 24 -1.64 19.49 2.50
C ILE A 24 -1.02 19.33 1.12
N PRO A 25 -1.62 19.92 0.06
CA PRO A 25 -1.06 19.89 -1.28
C PRO A 25 0.37 20.45 -1.35
N ALA A 26 1.03 20.06 -2.44
CA ALA A 26 2.35 20.58 -2.77
C ALA A 26 2.40 22.10 -2.79
N SER A 27 3.58 22.67 -2.56
CA SER A 27 3.78 24.10 -2.79
C SER A 27 3.42 24.45 -4.24
N PRO A 28 2.73 25.58 -4.50
CA PRO A 28 2.45 26.04 -5.87
C PRO A 28 3.70 26.21 -6.74
N MET A 29 4.87 26.35 -6.12
CA MET A 29 6.16 26.45 -6.83
C MET A 29 6.65 25.10 -7.38
N VAL A 30 6.09 23.98 -6.92
CA VAL A 30 6.48 22.63 -7.37
C VAL A 30 5.62 22.24 -8.55
N LYS A 31 6.26 21.95 -9.70
CA LYS A 31 5.55 21.38 -10.84
C LYS A 31 5.09 19.95 -10.52
N LEU A 32 3.80 19.69 -10.75
CA LEU A 32 3.16 18.40 -10.56
C LEU A 32 2.80 17.79 -11.91
N LEU A 33 2.96 16.46 -12.01
CA LEU A 33 2.33 15.69 -13.09
C LEU A 33 0.82 15.78 -12.96
N ARG A 34 0.09 15.61 -14.07
CA ARG A 34 -1.37 15.60 -14.08
C ARG A 34 -1.95 14.55 -13.12
N SER A 35 -1.31 13.40 -13.01
CA SER A 35 -1.71 12.32 -12.10
C SER A 35 -1.55 12.65 -10.60
N GLU A 36 -0.72 13.64 -10.24
CA GLU A 36 -0.43 13.99 -8.84
C GLU A 36 -1.32 15.12 -8.30
N ARG A 37 -2.11 15.78 -9.17
CA ARG A 37 -2.92 16.96 -8.83
C ARG A 37 -4.04 16.65 -7.85
N ALA A 38 -4.60 15.45 -7.89
CA ALA A 38 -5.70 15.02 -7.02
C ALA A 38 -5.24 14.16 -5.82
N SER A 39 -3.96 14.25 -5.44
CA SER A 39 -3.35 13.34 -4.45
C SER A 39 -4.03 13.40 -3.07
N VAL A 40 -4.33 14.59 -2.56
CA VAL A 40 -4.93 14.78 -1.21
C VAL A 40 -6.38 14.28 -1.19
N VAL A 41 -7.19 14.66 -2.18
CA VAL A 41 -8.55 14.12 -2.38
C VAL A 41 -8.55 12.60 -2.55
N SER A 42 -7.64 12.06 -3.35
CA SER A 42 -7.52 10.62 -3.60
C SER A 42 -7.26 9.84 -2.32
N GLU A 43 -6.31 10.31 -1.49
CA GLU A 43 -6.04 9.75 -0.18
C GLU A 43 -7.29 9.78 0.71
N ALA A 44 -7.96 10.94 0.82
CA ALA A 44 -9.15 11.07 1.65
C ALA A 44 -10.30 10.15 1.21
N ALA A 45 -10.50 10.01 -0.10
CA ALA A 45 -11.52 9.15 -0.66
C ALA A 45 -11.27 7.67 -0.29
N VAL A 46 -10.02 7.21 -0.45
CA VAL A 46 -9.62 5.83 -0.13
C VAL A 46 -9.75 5.56 1.36
N LEU A 47 -9.20 6.42 2.21
CA LEU A 47 -9.24 6.21 3.67
C LEU A 47 -10.67 6.22 4.20
N ARG A 48 -11.53 7.12 3.70
CA ARG A 48 -12.94 7.16 4.08
C ARG A 48 -13.68 5.88 3.63
N TRP A 49 -13.42 5.41 2.42
CA TRP A 49 -14.05 4.20 1.90
C TRP A 49 -13.63 2.94 2.68
N LEU A 50 -12.34 2.82 3.01
CA LEU A 50 -11.83 1.73 3.84
C LEU A 50 -12.42 1.78 5.27
N ALA A 51 -12.53 2.97 5.86
CA ALA A 51 -13.14 3.15 7.17
C ALA A 51 -14.63 2.80 7.17
N ALA A 52 -15.38 3.20 6.12
CA ALA A 52 -16.79 2.86 5.98
C ALA A 52 -17.01 1.34 5.90
N LYS A 53 -16.17 0.64 5.13
CA LYS A 53 -16.19 -0.83 5.06
C LYS A 53 -15.92 -1.51 6.40
N ALA A 54 -15.09 -0.90 7.27
CA ALA A 54 -14.84 -1.40 8.61
C ALA A 54 -15.98 -1.08 9.61
N ALA A 55 -16.75 -0.02 9.36
CA ALA A 55 -17.85 0.43 10.22
C ALA A 55 -19.21 -0.22 9.91
N GLU A 56 -19.41 -0.74 8.69
CA GLU A 56 -20.62 -1.49 8.31
C GLU A 56 -20.77 -2.84 9.04
N GLN A 57 -19.80 -3.22 9.87
CA GLN A 57 -19.90 -4.28 10.88
C GLN A 57 -19.98 -3.58 12.26
N PRO A 58 -21.10 -3.60 13.03
CA PRO A 58 -21.92 -4.79 13.36
C PRO A 58 -23.43 -4.48 13.58
N LEU A 59 -24.35 -4.88 12.68
CA LEU A 59 -25.81 -4.87 12.97
C LEU A 59 -26.61 -6.01 12.30
N LEU A 60 -26.01 -7.15 11.98
CA LEU A 60 -26.75 -8.36 11.59
C LEU A 60 -26.60 -9.48 12.63
N GLN A 61 -26.90 -9.14 13.88
CA GLN A 61 -27.28 -10.14 14.87
C GLN A 61 -28.33 -9.58 15.85
N GLU A 62 -29.36 -8.93 15.31
CA GLU A 62 -30.65 -8.95 16.02
C GLU A 62 -31.32 -10.28 15.70
N GLN A 63 -31.33 -11.14 16.72
CA GLN A 63 -32.22 -12.29 16.83
C GLN A 63 -33.64 -11.83 16.55
N THR A 64 -34.15 -12.10 15.35
CA THR A 64 -35.60 -12.14 15.14
C THR A 64 -36.07 -13.42 15.81
N GLN A 65 -36.53 -13.31 17.06
CA GLN A 65 -37.43 -14.28 17.66
C GLN A 65 -38.73 -14.25 16.85
N GLU A 66 -38.85 -15.17 15.89
CA GLU A 66 -40.14 -15.52 15.28
C GLU A 66 -41.01 -16.18 16.36
N PRO A 67 -42.26 -15.74 16.60
CA PRO A 67 -43.17 -16.44 17.48
C PRO A 67 -43.73 -17.68 16.76
N GLU A 68 -43.77 -18.78 17.48
CA GLU A 68 -44.40 -20.02 17.03
C GLU A 68 -45.89 -19.80 16.73
N ASP A 69 -46.32 -20.31 15.57
CA ASP A 69 -47.60 -20.98 15.41
C ASP A 69 -47.52 -21.95 14.21
N SER A 70 -47.56 -23.24 14.49
CA SER A 70 -47.74 -24.33 13.51
C SER A 70 -49.24 -24.70 13.45
N PRO A 71 -49.78 -25.32 12.36
CA PRO A 71 -49.54 -26.75 12.15
C PRO A 71 -49.51 -27.28 10.68
N ASN A 72 -48.64 -28.27 10.49
CA ASN A 72 -48.74 -29.49 9.65
C ASN A 72 -49.18 -29.43 8.18
N CYS A 73 -48.31 -29.98 7.30
CA CYS A 73 -48.67 -31.18 6.53
C CYS A 73 -47.43 -32.01 6.14
N SER A 74 -47.46 -33.28 6.51
CA SER A 74 -46.48 -34.32 6.23
C SER A 74 -46.63 -34.88 4.81
N SER A 75 -45.52 -35.28 4.17
CA SER A 75 -45.31 -36.67 3.72
C SER A 75 -44.03 -36.86 2.87
N ALA A 76 -43.27 -37.91 3.24
CA ALA A 76 -42.40 -38.79 2.43
C ALA A 76 -41.16 -38.14 1.75
N GLY A 77 -39.91 -38.50 2.02
CA GLY A 77 -39.34 -39.77 2.46
C GLY A 77 -38.51 -40.36 1.31
N VAL A 78 -37.18 -40.37 1.41
CA VAL A 78 -36.24 -41.43 0.97
C VAL A 78 -34.83 -41.10 1.52
N SER A 79 -34.29 -42.05 2.29
CA SER A 79 -32.91 -42.06 2.79
C SER A 79 -32.04 -43.02 1.97
N ARG A 80 -30.79 -42.63 1.69
CA ARG A 80 -29.59 -43.48 1.52
C ARG A 80 -28.42 -42.52 1.19
N GLY A 81 -27.34 -42.36 1.94
CA GLY A 81 -26.62 -43.30 2.80
C GLY A 81 -25.33 -43.71 2.09
N THR A 82 -24.25 -42.92 2.20
CA THR A 82 -22.85 -43.37 2.04
C THR A 82 -21.92 -42.37 2.73
N GLU A 83 -21.04 -42.91 3.58
CA GLU A 83 -20.21 -42.24 4.59
C GLU A 83 -18.88 -41.71 4.01
N ASP A 84 -18.42 -40.62 4.65
CA ASP A 84 -17.05 -40.27 5.03
C ASP A 84 -15.89 -40.17 4.01
N TRP A 85 -15.44 -38.92 3.79
CA TRP A 85 -14.03 -38.51 3.77
C TRP A 85 -13.89 -37.10 4.37
N PRO A 86 -12.93 -36.81 5.28
CA PRO A 86 -12.73 -35.47 5.81
C PRO A 86 -11.91 -34.67 4.81
N ILE A 87 -12.58 -33.95 3.91
CA ILE A 87 -11.92 -32.93 3.11
C ILE A 87 -11.70 -31.73 4.04
N SER A 88 -10.44 -31.58 4.44
CA SER A 88 -9.83 -30.37 4.98
C SER A 88 -10.57 -29.11 4.52
N SER A 89 -11.14 -28.40 5.47
CA SER A 89 -11.79 -27.11 5.28
C SER A 89 -10.78 -26.13 4.68
N SER A 90 -10.82 -25.99 3.35
CA SER A 90 -10.29 -24.82 2.66
C SER A 90 -11.07 -23.62 3.20
N SER A 91 -10.46 -22.92 4.16
CA SER A 91 -11.00 -21.70 4.74
C SER A 91 -11.26 -20.70 3.60
N ARG A 92 -12.52 -20.55 3.20
CA ARG A 92 -12.95 -19.43 2.37
C ARG A 92 -12.76 -18.18 3.22
N CYS A 93 -11.62 -17.51 3.12
CA CYS A 93 -11.46 -16.17 3.69
C CYS A 93 -12.55 -15.29 3.11
N THR A 94 -13.49 -14.85 3.94
CA THR A 94 -14.57 -13.95 3.54
C THR A 94 -14.00 -12.54 3.36
N ILE A 95 -14.73 -11.67 2.65
CA ILE A 95 -14.34 -10.25 2.53
C ILE A 95 -14.28 -9.61 3.92
N ASP A 96 -15.12 -10.08 4.85
CA ASP A 96 -15.17 -9.64 6.24
C ASP A 96 -13.83 -9.86 6.96
N ASP A 97 -13.25 -11.06 6.82
CA ASP A 97 -11.91 -11.33 7.38
C ASP A 97 -10.86 -10.34 6.82
N THR A 98 -10.96 -9.95 5.54
CA THR A 98 -9.96 -9.07 4.92
C THR A 98 -9.95 -7.67 5.52
N ILE A 99 -11.13 -7.15 5.86
CA ILE A 99 -11.27 -5.77 6.37
C ILE A 99 -10.78 -5.70 7.81
N GLU A 100 -11.07 -6.70 8.64
CA GLU A 100 -10.55 -6.80 10.02
C GLU A 100 -9.02 -6.78 10.06
N HIS A 101 -8.36 -7.49 9.15
CA HIS A 101 -6.89 -7.52 9.08
C HIS A 101 -6.29 -6.22 8.51
N LEU A 102 -7.02 -5.49 7.67
CA LEU A 102 -6.56 -4.23 7.06
C LEU A 102 -6.74 -3.02 7.99
N GLN A 103 -7.78 -2.99 8.81
CA GLN A 103 -8.11 -1.86 9.70
C GLN A 103 -6.92 -1.34 10.53
N PRO A 104 -6.11 -2.18 11.22
CA PRO A 104 -4.97 -1.68 12.00
C PRO A 104 -3.80 -1.15 11.15
N LEU A 105 -3.80 -1.42 9.84
CA LEU A 105 -2.74 -1.08 8.89
C LEU A 105 -3.07 0.18 8.05
N VAL A 106 -4.22 0.80 8.29
CA VAL A 106 -4.72 1.96 7.55
C VAL A 106 -4.77 3.19 8.48
N PRO A 107 -4.26 4.36 8.09
CA PRO A 107 -4.38 5.60 8.87
C PRO A 107 -5.86 6.01 9.04
N ALA A 108 -6.21 6.53 10.21
CA ALA A 108 -7.57 6.99 10.45
C ALA A 108 -7.72 8.46 9.98
N LEU A 109 -8.59 8.69 8.99
CA LEU A 109 -8.95 10.03 8.53
C LEU A 109 -9.88 10.71 9.54
N LEU A 110 -9.41 11.78 10.18
CA LEU A 110 -10.16 12.54 11.17
C LEU A 110 -10.96 13.68 10.53
N ALA A 111 -10.35 14.39 9.57
CA ALA A 111 -10.99 15.47 8.84
C ALA A 111 -10.41 15.59 7.42
N HIS A 112 -11.26 16.01 6.49
CA HIS A 112 -10.88 16.33 5.11
C HIS A 112 -11.62 17.58 4.66
N THR A 113 -10.92 18.48 3.98
CA THR A 113 -11.52 19.65 3.32
C THR A 113 -11.16 19.63 1.84
N ALA A 114 -12.17 19.56 0.96
CA ALA A 114 -12.01 19.43 -0.49
C ALA A 114 -11.77 20.76 -1.24
N ALA A 115 -12.25 21.90 -0.71
CA ALA A 115 -11.90 23.26 -1.16
C ALA A 115 -12.45 24.33 -0.18
N VAL A 116 -11.66 25.39 0.05
CA VAL A 116 -11.91 26.63 0.83
C VAL A 116 -12.73 26.42 2.12
N SER A 117 -12.07 25.90 3.16
CA SER A 117 -12.39 26.37 4.52
C SER A 117 -11.95 27.83 4.68
N GLU A 118 -12.17 28.45 5.84
CA GLU A 118 -11.70 29.83 6.15
C GLU A 118 -10.22 30.09 5.80
N VAL A 119 -9.40 29.03 5.71
CA VAL A 119 -7.96 29.06 5.44
C VAL A 119 -7.61 28.93 3.94
N GLY A 120 -8.58 28.64 3.07
CA GLY A 120 -8.39 28.60 1.61
C GLY A 120 -7.55 27.42 1.09
N LEU A 121 -7.32 26.37 1.90
CA LEU A 121 -6.46 25.24 1.55
C LEU A 121 -7.19 23.89 1.71
N GLU A 122 -6.94 22.99 0.76
CA GLU A 122 -7.30 21.57 0.87
C GLU A 122 -6.38 20.88 1.89
N TYR A 123 -6.92 19.97 2.71
CA TYR A 123 -6.10 19.21 3.66
C TYR A 123 -6.75 17.91 4.12
N ASN A 124 -5.90 16.97 4.57
CA ASN A 124 -6.28 15.79 5.35
C ASN A 124 -5.67 15.88 6.75
N LEU A 125 -6.47 15.64 7.76
CA LEU A 125 -6.00 15.44 9.13
C LEU A 125 -6.12 13.96 9.47
N LEU A 126 -4.99 13.32 9.76
CA LEU A 126 -4.86 11.88 9.93
C LEU A 126 -4.34 11.53 11.32
N LYS A 127 -4.80 10.41 11.87
CA LYS A 127 -4.08 9.67 12.90
C LYS A 127 -3.20 8.63 12.21
N PRO A 128 -1.87 8.76 12.26
CA PRO A 128 -0.96 7.85 11.57
C PRO A 128 -1.01 6.44 12.18
N THR A 129 -0.71 5.45 11.36
CA THR A 129 -0.42 4.08 11.83
C THR A 129 0.92 4.07 12.57
N LEU A 130 1.08 3.09 13.47
CA LEU A 130 2.31 2.94 14.26
C LEU A 130 3.50 2.56 13.37
N GLY A 131 4.72 2.77 13.86
CA GLY A 131 5.96 2.37 13.19
C GLY A 131 6.58 3.48 12.36
N ASP A 132 7.81 3.21 11.90
CA ASP A 132 8.61 4.14 11.12
C ASP A 132 8.76 3.63 9.68
N PRO A 133 8.98 4.51 8.70
CA PRO A 133 9.30 4.10 7.34
C PRO A 133 10.52 3.19 7.35
N VAL A 134 10.51 2.13 6.54
CA VAL A 134 11.65 1.19 6.45
C VAL A 134 12.96 1.91 6.10
N SER A 135 12.88 2.98 5.29
CA SER A 135 14.04 3.84 4.97
C SER A 135 14.60 4.65 6.14
N GLU A 136 13.83 4.84 7.21
CA GLU A 136 14.17 5.64 8.40
C GLU A 136 14.41 4.77 9.64
N LEU A 137 14.26 3.44 9.54
CA LEU A 137 14.48 2.51 10.66
C LEU A 137 15.95 2.51 11.11
N GLY A 138 16.15 2.75 12.41
CA GLY A 138 17.42 2.56 13.10
C GLY A 138 17.37 1.35 14.03
N PRO A 139 18.22 0.31 13.84
CA PRO A 139 19.13 0.06 12.71
C PRO A 139 18.38 -0.33 11.41
N PRO A 140 19.05 -0.34 10.25
CA PRO A 140 18.49 -0.86 9.00
C PRO A 140 18.06 -2.33 9.14
N LEU A 141 17.14 -2.77 8.28
CA LEU A 141 16.70 -4.18 8.27
C LEU A 141 17.85 -5.11 7.86
N SER A 142 18.06 -6.16 8.65
CA SER A 142 18.87 -7.31 8.27
C SER A 142 18.24 -8.09 7.11
N ALA A 143 19.02 -8.96 6.47
CA ALA A 143 18.54 -9.75 5.34
C ALA A 143 17.34 -10.64 5.71
N SER A 144 17.31 -11.23 6.91
CA SER A 144 16.18 -12.04 7.38
C SER A 144 14.93 -11.18 7.66
N GLU A 145 15.10 -10.05 8.36
CA GLU A 145 14.00 -9.11 8.61
C GLU A 145 13.40 -8.58 7.30
N ARG A 146 14.24 -8.31 6.29
CA ARG A 146 13.80 -7.88 4.96
C ARG A 146 12.92 -8.92 4.28
N ARG A 147 13.31 -10.20 4.31
CA ARG A 147 12.50 -11.30 3.75
C ARG A 147 11.15 -11.39 4.45
N THR A 148 11.13 -11.27 5.78
CA THR A 148 9.88 -11.27 6.56
C THR A 148 8.98 -10.09 6.21
N ILE A 149 9.54 -8.88 6.07
CA ILE A 149 8.77 -7.69 5.68
C ILE A 149 8.26 -7.79 4.25
N ASP A 150 9.08 -8.23 3.30
CA ASP A 150 8.68 -8.44 1.90
C ASP A 150 7.52 -9.45 1.80
N PHE A 151 7.57 -10.56 2.55
CA PHE A 151 6.47 -11.51 2.65
C PHE A 151 5.19 -10.86 3.19
N GLN A 152 5.29 -10.08 4.27
CA GLN A 152 4.14 -9.36 4.84
C GLN A 152 3.58 -8.31 3.87
N ILE A 153 4.43 -7.60 3.11
CA ILE A 153 4.02 -6.67 2.06
C ILE A 153 3.23 -7.41 0.98
N GLY A 154 3.69 -8.60 0.55
CA GLY A 154 2.98 -9.43 -0.42
C GLY A 154 1.60 -9.84 0.07
N GLN A 155 1.51 -10.30 1.32
CA GLN A 155 0.24 -10.65 1.95
C GLN A 155 -0.70 -9.46 2.04
N PHE A 156 -0.22 -8.32 2.55
CA PHE A 156 -0.99 -7.09 2.68
C PHE A 156 -1.50 -6.61 1.31
N TYR A 157 -0.64 -6.61 0.29
CA TYR A 157 -1.02 -6.21 -1.06
C TYR A 157 -2.09 -7.14 -1.65
N ARG A 158 -1.99 -8.45 -1.40
CA ARG A 158 -3.05 -9.39 -1.81
C ARG A 158 -4.38 -9.07 -1.15
N GLN A 159 -4.39 -8.76 0.16
CA GLN A 159 -5.63 -8.39 0.85
C GLN A 159 -6.25 -7.12 0.27
N MET A 160 -5.43 -6.11 -0.07
CA MET A 160 -5.90 -4.92 -0.79
C MET A 160 -6.54 -5.28 -2.13
N CYS A 161 -5.89 -6.13 -2.93
CA CYS A 161 -6.40 -6.55 -4.25
C CYS A 161 -7.70 -7.37 -4.19
N LYS A 162 -8.09 -7.90 -3.03
CA LYS A 162 -9.42 -8.53 -2.86
C LYS A 162 -10.55 -7.49 -2.83
N LEU A 163 -10.25 -6.24 -2.48
CA LEU A 163 -11.22 -5.16 -2.49
C LEU A 163 -11.48 -4.70 -3.92
N VAL A 164 -12.74 -4.74 -4.35
CA VAL A 164 -13.18 -4.35 -5.69
C VAL A 164 -13.88 -2.99 -5.64
N SER A 165 -13.80 -2.25 -6.75
CA SER A 165 -14.48 -0.97 -6.94
C SER A 165 -15.98 -1.07 -6.63
N PRO A 166 -16.53 -0.18 -5.77
CA PRO A 166 -17.96 -0.18 -5.45
C PRO A 166 -18.84 0.18 -6.66
N THR A 167 -18.28 0.89 -7.65
CA THR A 167 -19.00 1.30 -8.86
C THR A 167 -18.80 0.35 -10.03
N GLY A 168 -17.96 -0.68 -9.87
CA GLY A 168 -17.52 -1.56 -10.98
C GLY A 168 -16.69 -0.83 -12.05
N ARG A 169 -16.22 0.39 -11.76
CA ARG A 169 -15.43 1.22 -12.69
C ARG A 169 -13.94 1.17 -12.37
N PHE A 170 -13.14 1.41 -13.40
CA PHE A 170 -11.68 1.48 -13.37
C PHE A 170 -11.18 2.92 -13.31
N GLY A 171 -9.95 3.10 -12.82
CA GLY A 171 -9.24 4.37 -12.83
C GLY A 171 -8.74 4.81 -11.46
N PRO A 172 -8.23 6.05 -11.33
CA PRO A 172 -7.76 6.59 -10.06
C PRO A 172 -8.85 6.58 -8.99
N ALA A 173 -8.47 6.35 -7.72
CA ALA A 173 -9.44 6.21 -6.64
C ALA A 173 -10.35 7.43 -6.49
N PHE A 174 -9.83 8.65 -6.63
CA PHE A 174 -10.63 9.88 -6.56
C PHE A 174 -11.74 9.97 -7.63
N ALA A 175 -11.59 9.30 -8.77
CA ALA A 175 -12.59 9.29 -9.84
C ALA A 175 -13.57 8.11 -9.74
N VAL A 176 -13.20 7.07 -8.99
CA VAL A 176 -14.02 5.84 -8.89
C VAL A 176 -14.89 5.87 -7.63
N LEU A 177 -14.36 6.45 -6.55
CA LEU A 177 -15.04 6.55 -5.26
C LEU A 177 -15.96 7.77 -5.24
N PRO A 178 -17.13 7.67 -4.61
CA PRO A 178 -18.05 8.80 -4.52
C PRO A 178 -17.39 9.97 -3.75
N PRO A 179 -17.53 11.22 -4.24
CA PRO A 179 -17.10 12.39 -3.48
C PRO A 179 -17.90 12.47 -2.17
N ALA A 180 -17.27 13.02 -1.13
CA ALA A 180 -17.98 13.31 0.11
C ALA A 180 -19.17 14.24 -0.19
N ALA A 181 -20.34 13.93 0.34
CA ALA A 181 -21.50 14.82 0.22
C ALA A 181 -21.11 16.22 0.71
N PRO A 182 -21.45 17.30 -0.03
CA PRO A 182 -21.15 18.64 0.40
C PRO A 182 -21.95 18.95 1.67
N THR A 183 -21.26 19.19 2.77
CA THR A 183 -21.86 19.78 3.97
C THR A 183 -22.31 21.21 3.65
N SER A 184 -23.62 21.40 3.65
CA SER A 184 -24.39 22.66 3.63
C SER A 184 -24.27 23.58 2.40
N ALA A 185 -25.45 23.90 1.87
CA ALA A 185 -25.73 24.89 0.85
C ALA A 185 -25.25 26.30 1.27
N THR A 186 -24.58 27.04 0.37
CA THR A 186 -24.79 28.47 0.11
C THR A 186 -24.13 28.87 -1.24
N GLU A 187 -24.98 29.45 -2.10
CA GLU A 187 -24.82 30.26 -3.34
C GLU A 187 -23.64 30.13 -4.36
N PRO A 188 -23.93 30.26 -5.68
CA PRO A 188 -22.94 30.15 -6.74
C PRO A 188 -22.49 31.53 -7.27
N THR A 189 -21.30 32.02 -6.90
CA THR A 189 -20.69 33.14 -7.65
C THR A 189 -19.15 33.08 -7.75
N ARG A 190 -18.62 32.23 -8.67
CA ARG A 190 -17.30 32.33 -9.38
C ARG A 190 -15.99 32.39 -8.52
N PRO A 191 -14.74 32.26 -9.07
CA PRO A 191 -14.29 32.24 -10.47
C PRO A 191 -13.40 31.04 -10.92
N ALA A 192 -13.37 30.83 -12.24
CA ALA A 192 -12.53 30.02 -13.16
C ALA A 192 -11.42 29.03 -12.69
N SER A 193 -10.75 29.16 -11.54
CA SER A 193 -9.82 28.10 -11.06
C SER A 193 -10.57 26.89 -10.47
N THR A 194 -11.86 27.10 -10.14
CA THR A 194 -12.81 26.12 -9.60
C THR A 194 -13.13 24.98 -10.57
N ASP A 195 -12.90 25.16 -11.87
CA ASP A 195 -13.37 24.25 -12.92
C ASP A 195 -12.57 22.94 -12.97
N LEU A 196 -11.26 22.96 -12.66
CA LEU A 196 -10.44 21.74 -12.77
C LEU A 196 -10.69 20.75 -11.62
N ASN A 197 -10.75 21.24 -10.37
CA ASN A 197 -11.03 20.37 -9.22
C ASN A 197 -12.48 19.88 -9.25
N ALA A 198 -13.44 20.73 -9.63
CA ALA A 198 -14.83 20.30 -9.82
C ALA A 198 -14.95 19.23 -10.91
N ARG A 199 -14.30 19.42 -12.08
CA ARG A 199 -14.26 18.40 -13.15
C ARG A 199 -13.54 17.10 -12.74
N LEU A 200 -12.54 17.18 -11.86
CA LEU A 200 -11.87 16.00 -11.30
C LEU A 200 -12.77 15.25 -10.29
N MET A 201 -13.60 15.96 -9.51
CA MET A 201 -14.60 15.34 -8.63
C MET A 201 -15.80 14.78 -9.40
N ASP A 202 -16.13 15.35 -10.56
CA ASP A 202 -17.18 14.86 -11.46
C ASP A 202 -16.71 13.69 -12.33
N ALA A 203 -15.42 13.37 -12.32
CA ALA A 203 -14.88 12.24 -13.04
C ALA A 203 -15.48 10.97 -12.45
N LYS A 204 -16.37 10.32 -13.19
CA LYS A 204 -16.88 8.99 -12.89
C LYS A 204 -15.98 8.03 -13.64
N GLY A 205 -15.28 7.14 -12.92
CA GLY A 205 -14.34 6.17 -13.50
C GLY A 205 -14.85 5.46 -14.77
N VAL A 206 -13.96 4.79 -15.49
CA VAL A 206 -14.28 4.25 -16.82
C VAL A 206 -14.66 2.77 -16.77
N GLN A 207 -15.32 2.27 -17.83
CA GLN A 207 -15.92 0.93 -17.85
C GLN A 207 -14.91 -0.19 -18.13
N SER A 208 -13.78 0.13 -18.75
CA SER A 208 -12.75 -0.85 -19.14
C SER A 208 -11.39 -0.43 -18.61
N TRP A 209 -10.58 -1.40 -18.20
CA TRP A 209 -9.20 -1.14 -17.79
C TRP A 209 -8.36 -0.52 -18.92
N THR A 210 -8.54 -0.95 -20.17
CA THR A 210 -7.85 -0.39 -21.35
C THR A 210 -8.04 1.12 -21.48
N THR A 211 -9.29 1.60 -21.39
CA THR A 211 -9.59 3.04 -21.42
C THR A 211 -8.97 3.78 -20.23
N ALA A 212 -8.97 3.16 -19.04
CA ALA A 212 -8.40 3.77 -17.83
C ALA A 212 -6.89 3.94 -17.98
N PHE A 213 -6.21 2.84 -18.34
CA PHE A 213 -4.77 2.82 -18.56
C PHE A 213 -4.36 3.74 -19.71
N HIS A 214 -5.10 3.75 -20.83
CA HIS A 214 -4.86 4.68 -21.93
C HIS A 214 -4.95 6.14 -21.46
N SER A 215 -5.97 6.49 -20.67
CA SER A 215 -6.15 7.86 -20.17
C SER A 215 -5.00 8.27 -19.24
N MET A 216 -4.54 7.36 -18.37
CA MET A 216 -3.39 7.59 -17.50
C MET A 216 -2.09 7.73 -18.31
N LEU A 217 -1.85 6.83 -19.26
CA LEU A 217 -0.68 6.86 -20.13
C LEU A 217 -0.64 8.13 -20.99
N GLU A 218 -1.75 8.51 -21.61
CA GLU A 218 -1.83 9.70 -22.46
C GLU A 218 -1.69 10.99 -21.64
N ALA A 219 -2.23 11.04 -20.42
CA ALA A 219 -1.98 12.17 -19.51
C ALA A 219 -0.47 12.33 -19.21
N LEU A 220 0.23 11.21 -19.04
CA LEU A 220 1.67 11.17 -18.83
C LEU A 220 2.45 11.58 -20.08
N LEU A 221 2.08 11.08 -21.26
CA LEU A 221 2.73 11.47 -22.52
C LEU A 221 2.57 12.97 -22.78
N ARG A 222 1.39 13.53 -22.50
CA ARG A 222 1.14 14.99 -22.58
C ARG A 222 1.99 15.78 -21.59
N ASP A 223 2.17 15.30 -20.36
CA ASP A 223 3.10 15.92 -19.40
C ASP A 223 4.53 15.97 -19.97
N GLY A 224 4.94 14.93 -20.69
CA GLY A 224 6.22 14.89 -21.39
C GLY A 224 6.30 15.86 -22.56
N GLU A 225 5.28 15.90 -23.41
CA GLU A 225 5.21 16.79 -24.58
C GLU A 225 5.22 18.27 -24.15
N ASP A 226 4.47 18.62 -23.12
CA ASP A 226 4.44 19.97 -22.54
C ASP A 226 5.80 20.40 -22.00
N MET A 227 6.56 19.44 -21.44
CA MET A 227 7.93 19.67 -20.95
C MET A 227 9.01 19.44 -22.00
N GLN A 228 8.62 19.16 -23.26
CA GLN A 228 9.52 18.89 -24.39
C GLN A 228 10.55 17.79 -24.10
N VAL A 229 10.15 16.77 -23.34
CA VAL A 229 11.03 15.63 -23.02
C VAL A 229 11.18 14.78 -24.27
N MET A 230 12.41 14.55 -24.73
CA MET A 230 12.64 13.72 -25.92
C MET A 230 12.34 12.24 -25.61
N LEU A 231 11.15 11.75 -25.99
CA LEU A 231 10.73 10.35 -25.86
C LEU A 231 10.27 9.80 -27.21
N GLY A 232 10.29 8.48 -27.35
CA GLY A 232 9.74 7.78 -28.51
C GLY A 232 8.21 7.75 -28.53
N TYR A 233 7.53 8.89 -28.42
CA TYR A 233 6.06 9.01 -28.27
C TYR A 233 5.28 8.16 -29.28
N ASN A 234 5.66 8.23 -30.55
CA ASN A 234 5.01 7.47 -31.62
C ASN A 234 5.20 5.96 -31.44
N ALA A 235 6.37 5.51 -31.01
CA ALA A 235 6.61 4.09 -30.74
C ALA A 235 5.77 3.61 -29.54
N ILE A 236 5.69 4.41 -28.48
CA ILE A 236 4.90 4.11 -27.29
C ILE A 236 3.41 4.00 -27.65
N ARG A 237 2.84 5.00 -28.35
CA ARG A 237 1.43 4.99 -28.76
C ARG A 237 1.11 3.84 -29.72
N ARG A 238 2.02 3.50 -30.65
CA ARG A 238 1.87 2.34 -31.53
C ARG A 238 1.85 1.02 -30.77
N ASN A 239 2.80 0.81 -29.85
CA ASN A 239 2.86 -0.41 -29.05
C ASN A 239 1.66 -0.53 -28.11
N PHE A 240 1.21 0.57 -27.50
CA PHE A 240 -0.02 0.59 -26.73
C PHE A 240 -1.22 0.13 -27.59
N LYS A 241 -1.45 0.76 -28.75
CA LYS A 241 -2.56 0.42 -29.64
C LYS A 241 -2.53 -1.04 -30.09
N ARG A 242 -1.34 -1.57 -30.36
CA ARG A 242 -1.14 -2.97 -30.76
C ARG A 242 -1.59 -3.96 -29.68
N PHE A 243 -1.31 -3.66 -28.42
CA PHE A 243 -1.56 -4.56 -27.28
C PHE A 243 -2.75 -4.14 -26.40
N GLU A 244 -3.55 -3.16 -26.81
CA GLU A 244 -4.68 -2.67 -26.02
C GLU A 244 -5.68 -3.78 -25.69
N HIS A 245 -5.88 -4.72 -26.62
CA HIS A 245 -6.74 -5.89 -26.44
C HIS A 245 -6.29 -6.82 -25.30
N ALA A 246 -5.01 -6.80 -24.90
CA ALA A 246 -4.51 -7.56 -23.76
C ALA A 246 -4.99 -6.97 -22.43
N LEU A 247 -5.22 -5.65 -22.39
CA LEU A 247 -5.74 -4.95 -21.22
C LEU A 247 -7.26 -5.15 -21.07
N ASP A 248 -7.98 -5.37 -22.16
CA ASP A 248 -9.43 -5.64 -22.14
C ASP A 248 -9.78 -6.92 -21.39
N ALA A 249 -8.82 -7.82 -21.23
CA ALA A 249 -9.00 -9.07 -20.51
C ALA A 249 -9.17 -8.86 -18.99
N VAL A 250 -8.79 -7.70 -18.46
CA VAL A 250 -8.99 -7.35 -17.05
C VAL A 250 -10.42 -6.85 -16.85
N LYS A 251 -11.25 -7.63 -16.17
CA LYS A 251 -12.67 -7.35 -15.94
C LYS A 251 -12.96 -6.89 -14.52
N THR A 252 -12.11 -7.22 -13.55
CA THR A 252 -12.33 -6.88 -12.14
C THR A 252 -11.50 -5.65 -11.74
N PRO A 253 -12.12 -4.50 -11.44
CA PRO A 253 -11.42 -3.31 -10.94
C PRO A 253 -11.01 -3.48 -9.46
N ARG A 254 -9.81 -3.98 -9.22
CA ARG A 254 -9.28 -4.26 -7.86
C ARG A 254 -8.52 -3.06 -7.31
N LEU A 255 -8.52 -2.88 -5.98
CA LEU A 255 -7.79 -1.82 -5.31
C LEU A 255 -6.27 -2.08 -5.38
N VAL A 256 -5.56 -1.19 -6.06
CA VAL A 256 -4.12 -1.28 -6.30
C VAL A 256 -3.43 -0.07 -5.69
N ALA A 257 -2.65 -0.31 -4.64
CA ALA A 257 -1.67 0.64 -4.14
C ALA A 257 -0.44 0.62 -5.04
N VAL A 258 -0.28 1.66 -5.87
CA VAL A 258 0.75 1.69 -6.91
C VAL A 258 2.17 1.69 -6.32
N ASP A 259 2.35 2.39 -5.20
CA ASP A 259 3.65 2.57 -4.53
C ASP A 259 3.86 1.61 -3.34
N ILE A 260 3.18 0.47 -3.34
CA ILE A 260 3.34 -0.56 -2.31
C ILE A 260 4.78 -1.10 -2.29
N GLY A 261 5.27 -1.48 -1.10
CA GLY A 261 6.57 -2.13 -0.93
C GLY A 261 7.79 -1.24 -1.14
N ARG A 262 7.62 0.05 -1.40
CA ARG A 262 8.75 0.99 -1.39
C ARG A 262 9.16 1.28 0.06
N ASP A 263 10.44 1.17 0.37
CA ASP A 263 11.00 1.45 1.70
C ASP A 263 10.56 2.79 2.33
N PRO A 264 10.43 3.93 1.60
CA PRO A 264 9.88 5.16 2.18
C PRO A 264 8.36 5.14 2.42
N ASN A 265 7.63 4.18 1.85
CA ASN A 265 6.18 4.02 2.00
C ASN A 265 5.77 2.91 2.97
N THR A 266 6.58 1.88 3.12
CA THR A 266 6.31 0.79 4.03
C THR A 266 6.63 1.22 5.45
N LEU A 267 5.64 1.14 6.35
CA LEU A 267 5.84 1.34 7.78
C LEU A 267 6.09 0.00 8.46
N ALA A 268 7.06 -0.04 9.36
CA ALA A 268 7.34 -1.22 10.17
C ALA A 268 7.72 -0.86 11.60
N LEU A 269 7.54 -1.83 12.50
CA LEU A 269 7.83 -1.72 13.91
C LEU A 269 8.60 -2.96 14.38
N ARG A 270 9.66 -2.75 15.15
CA ARG A 270 10.34 -3.81 15.90
C ARG A 270 9.55 -4.10 17.17
N LYS A 271 9.01 -5.31 17.32
CA LYS A 271 8.34 -5.76 18.54
C LYS A 271 9.26 -6.71 19.30
N PRO A 272 9.47 -6.51 20.61
CA PRO A 272 10.18 -7.49 21.42
C PRO A 272 9.39 -8.79 21.41
N ARG A 273 10.07 -9.88 21.04
CA ARG A 273 9.47 -11.22 21.08
C ARG A 273 9.11 -11.51 22.52
N ARG A 274 7.80 -11.59 22.82
CA ARG A 274 7.32 -12.12 24.09
C ARG A 274 7.75 -13.57 24.17
N THR A 275 8.86 -13.84 24.84
CA THR A 275 9.17 -15.17 25.34
C THR A 275 7.97 -15.59 26.19
N ARG A 276 7.32 -16.70 25.80
CA ARG A 276 6.35 -17.37 26.68
C ARG A 276 7.06 -17.53 28.01
N THR A 277 6.58 -16.84 29.04
CA THR A 277 7.03 -17.00 30.41
C THR A 277 7.17 -18.48 30.69
N ALA A 278 8.41 -18.95 30.84
CA ALA A 278 8.66 -20.22 31.48
C ALA A 278 7.90 -20.15 32.81
N THR A 279 7.01 -21.11 33.02
CA THR A 279 6.31 -21.33 34.27
C THR A 279 7.35 -21.22 35.40
N PRO A 280 7.15 -20.38 36.43
CA PRO A 280 8.09 -20.35 37.54
C PRO A 280 8.18 -21.76 38.12
N PRO A 281 9.39 -22.31 38.36
CA PRO A 281 9.50 -23.63 38.94
C PRO A 281 8.79 -23.61 40.28
N ARG A 282 7.75 -24.45 40.35
CA ARG A 282 6.93 -24.72 41.52
C ARG A 282 7.87 -25.03 42.68
N GLY A 283 7.84 -24.20 43.71
CA GLY A 283 8.71 -24.32 44.87
C GLY A 283 8.63 -25.72 45.48
N THR A 284 9.73 -26.45 45.40
CA THR A 284 9.94 -27.65 46.19
C THR A 284 10.34 -27.19 47.58
N ARG A 285 9.33 -27.13 48.46
CA ARG A 285 9.51 -27.11 49.91
C ARG A 285 10.28 -28.39 50.28
N ASN A 286 11.46 -28.24 50.87
CA ASN A 286 12.01 -29.16 51.87
C ASN A 286 13.10 -28.41 52.63
N GLY A 287 12.88 -28.23 53.93
CA GLY A 287 13.81 -27.57 54.83
C GLY A 287 14.98 -28.46 55.20
N SER A 288 16.04 -27.85 55.74
CA SER A 288 16.60 -28.19 57.06
C SER A 288 17.86 -27.36 57.31
N GLN A 289 17.81 -26.61 58.42
CA GLN A 289 18.84 -26.41 59.45
C GLN A 289 20.17 -25.66 59.18
N GLY A 290 20.47 -24.78 60.15
CA GLY A 290 21.81 -24.26 60.53
C GLY A 290 22.36 -23.18 59.61
N SER A 291 23.05 -22.13 60.04
CA SER A 291 23.50 -21.64 61.34
C SER A 291 24.27 -20.33 61.07
N GLU A 292 24.18 -19.40 62.02
CA GLU A 292 25.19 -18.36 62.33
C GLU A 292 25.38 -17.14 61.39
N SER A 293 25.10 -15.96 61.96
CA SER A 293 25.73 -14.65 61.66
C SER A 293 27.14 -14.57 62.32
N PRO A 294 27.89 -13.44 62.38
CA PRO A 294 27.72 -12.11 61.77
C PRO A 294 29.04 -11.51 61.20
N GLY A 295 29.01 -10.31 60.62
CA GLY A 295 30.25 -9.59 60.27
C GLY A 295 30.05 -8.15 59.83
N TYR A 296 30.02 -7.24 60.80
CA TYR A 296 30.09 -5.78 60.64
C TYR A 296 31.55 -5.36 60.34
N SER A 297 31.78 -4.42 59.42
CA SER A 297 32.84 -3.40 59.60
C SER A 297 32.64 -2.19 58.68
N ARG A 298 32.52 -1.07 59.39
CA ARG A 298 32.55 0.35 59.04
C ARG A 298 33.98 0.78 58.73
N VAL A 299 34.16 1.66 57.73
CA VAL A 299 35.24 2.67 57.73
C VAL A 299 34.68 3.95 57.11
N GLU A 300 34.74 5.03 57.89
CA GLU A 300 34.48 6.42 57.52
C GLU A 300 35.76 7.04 56.96
N SER A 301 35.66 8.02 56.06
CA SER A 301 36.42 9.29 56.19
C SER A 301 36.00 10.33 55.15
N ASP A 302 35.80 11.53 55.69
CA ASP A 302 35.54 12.87 55.15
C ASP A 302 36.31 13.37 53.92
N GLY A 303 35.72 14.37 53.26
CA GLY A 303 36.41 15.36 52.43
C GLY A 303 35.45 16.28 51.64
N ASP A 304 35.20 17.48 52.17
CA ASP A 304 34.54 18.63 51.51
C ASP A 304 35.33 19.12 50.28
N SER A 305 34.62 19.57 49.24
CA SER A 305 34.97 20.73 48.38
C SER A 305 33.81 21.04 47.41
N GLU A 306 33.30 22.26 47.49
CA GLU A 306 32.37 22.88 46.56
C GLU A 306 33.07 23.20 45.23
N ASP A 307 32.39 23.00 44.09
CA ASP A 307 32.54 23.83 42.89
C ASP A 307 31.36 23.61 41.93
N GLU A 308 30.67 24.71 41.66
CA GLU A 308 29.48 24.87 40.83
C GLU A 308 29.93 25.22 39.39
N ILE A 309 29.69 24.35 38.39
CA ILE A 309 29.75 24.73 36.96
C ILE A 309 28.66 24.01 36.15
N ASP A 310 27.88 24.85 35.46
CA ASP A 310 26.83 24.66 34.45
C ASP A 310 26.64 23.27 33.82
N THR A 311 25.44 22.72 34.06
CA THR A 311 24.91 21.56 33.34
C THR A 311 24.22 22.00 32.04
N VAL A 312 24.91 21.85 30.89
CA VAL A 312 24.23 21.69 29.59
C VAL A 312 24.28 20.21 29.23
N ALA A 313 23.21 19.49 29.57
CA ALA A 313 23.04 18.09 29.19
C ALA A 313 22.82 18.00 27.67
N PRO A 314 23.63 17.24 26.91
CA PRO A 314 23.24 16.85 25.57
C PRO A 314 22.15 15.78 25.70
N GLU A 315 21.04 15.94 24.98
CA GLU A 315 20.00 14.91 24.86
C GLU A 315 20.62 13.59 24.38
N LEU A 316 20.90 12.70 25.33
CA LEU A 316 21.23 11.31 25.05
C LEU A 316 19.98 10.68 24.41
N ARG A 317 20.00 10.54 23.08
CA ARG A 317 19.17 9.54 22.40
C ARG A 317 19.50 8.20 23.04
N VAL A 318 18.57 7.67 23.82
CA VAL A 318 18.65 6.32 24.37
C VAL A 318 18.58 5.37 23.17
N VAL A 319 19.74 4.99 22.65
CA VAL A 319 19.88 3.88 21.72
C VAL A 319 19.59 2.63 22.54
N THR A 320 18.35 2.14 22.46
CA THR A 320 18.02 0.84 23.03
C THR A 320 18.81 -0.22 22.25
N PRO A 321 19.62 -1.07 22.91
CA PRO A 321 20.36 -2.11 22.22
C PRO A 321 19.37 -3.09 21.57
N CYS A 322 19.51 -3.31 20.27
CA CYS A 322 18.72 -4.29 19.54
C CYS A 322 19.09 -5.69 20.02
N TYR A 323 18.10 -6.41 20.54
CA TYR A 323 18.27 -7.82 20.87
C TYR A 323 18.05 -8.64 19.58
N PRO A 324 18.81 -9.72 19.36
CA PRO A 324 18.69 -10.59 18.17
C PRO A 324 17.34 -11.34 18.04
N ASP A 325 16.38 -11.07 18.93
CA ASP A 325 15.07 -11.71 18.99
C ASP A 325 13.89 -10.75 18.69
N ASP A 326 14.12 -9.50 18.31
CA ASP A 326 13.02 -8.58 17.97
C ASP A 326 12.37 -8.97 16.63
N VAL A 327 11.04 -9.13 16.62
CA VAL A 327 10.28 -9.46 15.41
C VAL A 327 9.85 -8.16 14.74
N VAL A 328 10.27 -7.98 13.49
CA VAL A 328 9.84 -6.83 12.67
C VAL A 328 8.49 -7.14 12.04
N VAL A 329 7.54 -6.23 12.23
CA VAL A 329 6.19 -6.35 11.69
C VAL A 329 5.85 -5.12 10.86
N MET A 330 5.31 -5.33 9.66
CA MET A 330 4.72 -4.31 8.83
C MET A 330 3.45 -3.78 9.49
N THR A 331 3.37 -2.46 9.63
CA THR A 331 2.28 -1.77 10.33
C THR A 331 1.41 -0.92 9.40
N GLY A 332 1.72 -0.89 8.10
CA GLY A 332 0.88 -0.23 7.09
C GLY A 332 1.69 0.50 6.04
N MET A 333 1.04 1.47 5.39
CA MET A 333 1.67 2.40 4.46
C MET A 333 1.58 3.84 4.97
N LYS A 334 2.62 4.62 4.67
CA LYS A 334 2.71 6.04 5.01
C LYS A 334 1.84 6.93 4.13
N ASP A 335 1.75 6.64 2.83
CA ASP A 335 1.11 7.46 1.82
C ASP A 335 0.09 6.63 1.02
N TRP A 336 -1.15 7.11 1.00
CA TRP A 336 -2.30 6.46 0.34
C TRP A 336 -2.84 7.27 -0.86
N SER A 337 -2.09 8.27 -1.33
CA SER A 337 -2.54 9.18 -2.38
C SER A 337 -2.55 8.57 -3.78
N ASN A 338 -1.66 7.61 -4.05
CA ASN A 338 -1.49 6.97 -5.35
C ASN A 338 -2.09 5.55 -5.38
N VAL A 339 -3.42 5.51 -5.28
CA VAL A 339 -4.22 4.29 -5.28
C VAL A 339 -5.20 4.34 -6.46
N ILE A 340 -5.37 3.20 -7.12
CA ILE A 340 -6.26 3.07 -8.29
C ILE A 340 -7.14 1.83 -8.16
N PHE A 341 -8.19 1.76 -8.97
CA PHE A 341 -8.95 0.54 -9.24
C PHE A 341 -8.58 -0.01 -10.62
N GLY A 342 -7.90 -1.16 -10.65
CA GLY A 342 -7.20 -1.64 -11.84
C GLY A 342 -6.73 -3.10 -11.75
N ASP A 343 -5.78 -3.42 -12.62
CA ASP A 343 -5.08 -4.71 -12.64
C ASP A 343 -4.04 -4.78 -11.50
N PRO A 344 -4.05 -5.81 -10.63
CA PRO A 344 -3.05 -6.00 -9.58
C PRO A 344 -1.59 -5.96 -10.07
N LEU A 345 -1.32 -6.35 -11.32
CA LEU A 345 0.04 -6.30 -11.88
C LEU A 345 0.54 -4.86 -12.12
N PHE A 346 -0.32 -3.85 -11.98
CA PHE A 346 0.05 -2.44 -12.17
C PHE A 346 0.90 -1.87 -11.02
N ALA A 347 1.00 -2.52 -9.86
CA ALA A 347 1.86 -2.03 -8.78
C ALA A 347 3.34 -1.98 -9.19
N ILE A 348 4.04 -0.94 -8.72
CA ILE A 348 5.43 -0.68 -9.12
C ILE A 348 6.40 -1.79 -8.64
N THR A 349 6.06 -2.53 -7.58
CA THR A 349 6.86 -3.62 -7.03
C THR A 349 7.15 -4.70 -8.08
N PHE A 350 6.21 -4.96 -9.00
CA PHE A 350 6.41 -5.94 -10.06
C PHE A 350 7.40 -5.47 -11.15
N ASN A 351 7.68 -4.17 -11.24
CA ASN A 351 8.63 -3.59 -12.20
C ASN A 351 10.10 -3.64 -11.72
N HIS A 352 10.32 -3.75 -10.41
CA HIS A 352 11.64 -3.64 -9.78
C HIS A 352 12.18 -4.99 -9.27
N ASN A 353 12.03 -6.06 -10.06
CA ASN A 353 12.46 -7.41 -9.68
C ASN A 353 11.89 -7.80 -8.30
N PRO A 354 10.59 -8.16 -8.25
CA PRO A 354 9.95 -8.48 -6.97
C PRO A 354 10.73 -9.59 -6.24
N SER A 355 10.92 -9.44 -4.94
CA SER A 355 11.61 -10.46 -4.14
C SER A 355 10.76 -11.72 -4.04
N ASP A 356 11.42 -12.88 -3.99
CA ASP A 356 10.74 -14.18 -3.90
C ASP A 356 9.79 -14.23 -2.70
N ASP A 357 10.16 -13.62 -1.58
CA ASP A 357 9.35 -13.56 -0.37
C ASP A 357 8.08 -12.71 -0.57
N PHE A 358 8.18 -11.56 -1.25
CA PHE A 358 7.01 -10.78 -1.65
C PHE A 358 6.07 -11.60 -2.56
N LEU A 359 6.63 -12.37 -3.50
CA LEU A 359 5.83 -13.21 -4.39
C LEU A 359 5.11 -14.34 -3.63
N LYS A 360 5.78 -15.00 -2.67
CA LYS A 360 5.15 -16.00 -1.79
C LYS A 360 4.00 -15.39 -1.00
N GLY A 361 4.20 -14.20 -0.44
CA GLY A 361 3.16 -13.48 0.29
C GLY A 361 1.95 -13.14 -0.59
N PHE A 362 2.20 -12.70 -1.83
CA PHE A 362 1.15 -12.33 -2.78
C PHE A 362 0.37 -13.53 -3.32
N ILE A 363 1.06 -14.61 -3.71
CA ILE A 363 0.45 -15.86 -4.21
C ILE A 363 -0.23 -16.64 -3.08
N GLY A 364 0.20 -16.41 -1.82
CA GLY A 364 -0.31 -17.07 -0.61
C GLY A 364 0.04 -18.55 -0.49
N GLU A 365 1.00 -19.02 -1.28
CA GLU A 365 1.57 -20.36 -1.18
C GLU A 365 3.00 -20.22 -0.65
N ALA A 366 3.25 -20.70 0.57
CA ALA A 366 4.56 -20.57 1.23
C ALA A 366 5.64 -21.51 0.63
N ASP A 367 5.23 -22.61 0.00
CA ASP A 367 6.10 -23.73 -0.36
C ASP A 367 6.49 -23.80 -1.85
N LEU A 368 6.00 -22.89 -2.70
CA LEU A 368 6.38 -22.87 -4.12
C LEU A 368 7.64 -22.03 -4.37
N GLN A 369 8.52 -22.56 -5.22
CA GLN A 369 9.63 -21.79 -5.79
C GLN A 369 9.06 -20.64 -6.61
N SER A 370 9.13 -19.44 -6.04
CA SER A 370 8.42 -18.27 -6.54
C SER A 370 9.28 -17.56 -7.56
N SER A 371 8.92 -17.70 -8.84
CA SER A 371 9.49 -16.93 -9.94
C SER A 371 8.49 -15.88 -10.37
N ILE A 372 8.91 -14.85 -11.11
CA ILE A 372 7.99 -13.88 -11.70
C ILE A 372 6.88 -14.55 -12.55
N THR A 373 7.16 -15.75 -13.08
CA THR A 373 6.18 -16.57 -13.81
C THR A 373 5.11 -17.19 -12.93
N SER A 374 5.37 -17.47 -11.65
CA SER A 374 4.37 -18.02 -10.74
C SER A 374 3.31 -17.00 -10.33
N ILE A 375 3.61 -15.71 -10.46
CA ILE A 375 2.64 -14.60 -10.26
C ILE A 375 1.47 -14.74 -11.22
N PHE A 376 1.74 -15.13 -12.47
CA PHE A 376 0.69 -15.34 -13.47
C PHE A 376 -0.24 -16.48 -13.08
N SER A 377 0.17 -17.38 -12.19
CA SER A 377 -0.69 -18.44 -11.68
C SER A 377 -1.62 -17.99 -10.55
N SER A 378 -1.38 -16.82 -9.94
CA SER A 378 -2.23 -16.29 -8.87
C SER A 378 -3.68 -16.16 -9.32
N ASP A 379 -4.59 -16.44 -8.39
CA ASP A 379 -6.04 -16.21 -8.50
C ASP A 379 -6.40 -14.73 -8.71
N MET A 380 -5.50 -13.81 -8.33
CA MET A 380 -5.70 -12.37 -8.49
C MET A 380 -5.43 -11.88 -9.92
N VAL A 381 -4.76 -12.69 -10.76
CA VAL A 381 -4.35 -12.29 -12.12
C VAL A 381 -5.32 -12.88 -13.16
N GLU A 382 -6.03 -11.99 -13.84
CA GLU A 382 -6.90 -12.35 -14.98
C GLU A 382 -6.07 -12.55 -16.26
N ASP A 383 -6.54 -13.39 -17.18
CA ASP A 383 -5.87 -13.70 -18.46
C ASP A 383 -4.35 -13.90 -18.33
N LYS A 384 -4.00 -15.07 -17.79
CA LYS A 384 -2.64 -15.50 -17.45
C LYS A 384 -1.73 -15.55 -18.68
N GLU A 385 -2.31 -15.85 -19.85
CA GLU A 385 -1.56 -15.99 -21.10
C GLU A 385 -1.01 -14.65 -21.60
N LYS A 386 -1.71 -13.54 -21.35
CA LYS A 386 -1.28 -12.19 -21.78
C LYS A 386 -0.75 -11.31 -20.65
N ALA A 387 -0.67 -11.85 -19.43
CA ALA A 387 -0.24 -11.12 -18.25
C ALA A 387 1.18 -10.54 -18.38
N HIS A 388 2.08 -11.23 -19.07
CA HIS A 388 3.44 -10.73 -19.35
C HIS A 388 3.45 -9.52 -20.29
N VAL A 389 2.52 -9.46 -21.26
CA VAL A 389 2.36 -8.28 -22.14
C VAL A 389 1.89 -7.08 -21.33
N ARG A 390 0.89 -7.28 -20.46
CA ARG A 390 0.39 -6.21 -19.58
C ARG A 390 1.49 -5.69 -18.66
N LEU A 391 2.30 -6.58 -18.10
CA LEU A 391 3.45 -6.19 -17.28
C LEU A 391 4.45 -5.33 -18.04
N LEU A 392 4.75 -5.62 -19.31
CA LEU A 392 5.60 -4.77 -20.15
C LEU A 392 4.99 -3.38 -20.40
N LEU A 393 3.68 -3.30 -20.64
CA LEU A 393 2.98 -2.02 -20.79
C LEU A 393 3.02 -1.19 -19.49
N TYR A 394 2.82 -1.83 -18.34
CA TYR A 394 2.90 -1.16 -17.04
C TYR A 394 4.33 -0.72 -16.71
N ASN A 395 5.33 -1.55 -17.03
CA ASN A 395 6.73 -1.18 -16.90
C ASN A 395 7.05 0.05 -17.77
N CYS A 396 6.54 0.10 -19.00
CA CYS A 396 6.66 1.27 -19.86
C CYS A 396 6.07 2.53 -19.19
N TYR A 397 4.84 2.45 -18.67
CA TYR A 397 4.18 3.55 -17.95
C TYR A 397 5.00 4.04 -16.73
N HIS A 398 5.46 3.13 -15.88
CA HIS A 398 6.22 3.47 -14.68
C HIS A 398 7.58 4.06 -15.01
N THR A 399 8.26 3.53 -16.03
CA THR A 399 9.55 4.05 -16.48
C THR A 399 9.41 5.45 -17.09
N ILE A 400 8.36 5.72 -17.88
CA ILE A 400 8.07 7.08 -18.36
C ILE A 400 7.79 8.00 -17.18
N THR A 401 7.02 7.54 -16.18
CA THR A 401 6.72 8.32 -14.97
C THR A 401 7.99 8.69 -14.23
N GLN A 402 8.95 7.77 -14.10
CA GLN A 402 10.24 8.02 -13.48
C GLN A 402 11.06 9.07 -14.25
N ILE A 403 11.10 8.98 -15.59
CA ILE A 403 11.78 9.97 -16.44
C ILE A 403 11.16 11.34 -16.22
N LEU A 404 9.84 11.47 -16.37
CA LEU A 404 9.16 12.76 -16.26
C LEU A 404 9.28 13.36 -14.87
N LYS A 405 9.21 12.57 -13.80
CA LYS A 405 9.48 13.05 -12.44
C LYS A 405 10.88 13.69 -12.33
N GLY A 406 11.90 13.13 -12.99
CA GLY A 406 13.25 13.71 -13.05
C GLY A 406 13.31 15.08 -13.78
N TYR A 407 12.48 15.29 -14.81
CA TYR A 407 12.40 16.56 -15.54
C TYR A 407 11.60 17.62 -14.78
N PHE A 408 10.48 17.22 -14.16
CA PHE A 408 9.65 18.12 -13.36
C PHE A 408 10.35 18.53 -12.05
N ARG A 409 11.20 17.65 -11.50
CA ARG A 409 11.91 17.83 -10.23
C ARG A 409 13.36 17.39 -10.39
N ARG A 410 14.21 18.32 -10.81
CA ARG A 410 15.66 18.07 -10.91
C ARG A 410 16.24 17.79 -9.52
N GLN A 411 16.60 16.54 -9.26
CA GLN A 411 17.34 16.11 -8.07
C GLN A 411 18.85 16.04 -8.37
N ARG A 412 19.73 16.17 -7.36
CA ARG A 412 21.19 16.16 -7.55
C ARG A 412 21.73 14.94 -8.31
N ASP A 413 21.08 13.78 -8.14
CA ASP A 413 21.44 12.52 -8.84
C ASP A 413 20.47 12.17 -9.98
N SER A 414 19.76 13.17 -10.55
CA SER A 414 18.72 12.90 -11.54
C SER A 414 19.28 12.38 -12.85
N SER A 415 20.45 12.85 -13.29
CA SER A 415 21.00 12.52 -14.61
C SER A 415 21.32 11.03 -14.77
N GLY A 416 21.88 10.38 -13.73
CA GLY A 416 22.23 8.96 -13.79
C GLY A 416 20.97 8.07 -13.79
N ARG A 417 20.05 8.32 -12.85
CA ARG A 417 18.78 7.59 -12.74
C ARG A 417 17.88 7.80 -13.96
N GLU A 418 17.92 8.99 -14.56
CA GLU A 418 17.21 9.28 -15.80
C GLU A 418 17.78 8.46 -16.96
N LEU A 419 19.11 8.41 -17.13
CA LEU A 419 19.74 7.66 -18.20
C LEU A 419 19.42 6.16 -18.09
N GLU A 420 19.47 5.62 -16.88
CA GLU A 420 19.06 4.23 -16.60
C GLU A 420 17.59 3.98 -16.95
N ALA A 421 16.69 4.90 -16.56
CA ALA A 421 15.28 4.80 -16.91
C ALA A 421 15.07 4.86 -18.43
N ARG A 422 15.81 5.71 -19.16
CA ARG A 422 15.76 5.77 -20.63
C ARG A 422 16.25 4.49 -21.28
N LYS A 423 17.34 3.91 -20.78
CA LYS A 423 17.84 2.60 -21.25
C LYS A 423 16.77 1.52 -21.04
N LYS A 424 16.20 1.45 -19.84
CA LYS A 424 15.12 0.51 -19.50
C LYS A 424 13.90 0.70 -20.41
N LEU A 425 13.52 1.94 -20.73
CA LEU A 425 12.41 2.22 -21.65
C LEU A 425 12.69 1.64 -23.04
N ASN A 426 13.89 1.82 -23.58
CA ASN A 426 14.27 1.25 -24.87
C ASN A 426 14.27 -0.28 -24.83
N ASP A 427 14.76 -0.89 -23.75
CA ASP A 427 14.74 -2.34 -23.58
C ASP A 427 13.31 -2.91 -23.51
N ILE A 428 12.38 -2.19 -22.86
CA ILE A 428 10.95 -2.57 -22.80
C ILE A 428 10.31 -2.46 -24.18
N LEU A 429 10.56 -1.36 -24.91
CA LEU A 429 10.02 -1.17 -26.26
C LEU A 429 10.55 -2.23 -27.23
N ALA A 430 11.84 -2.57 -27.15
CA ALA A 430 12.43 -3.65 -27.95
C ALA A 430 11.81 -5.02 -27.61
N GLN A 431 11.49 -5.27 -26.33
CA GLN A 431 10.77 -6.49 -25.93
C GLN A 431 9.36 -6.52 -26.50
N LEU A 432 8.62 -5.41 -26.47
CA LEU A 432 7.28 -5.30 -27.06
C LEU A 432 7.30 -5.48 -28.58
N ASP A 433 8.29 -4.90 -29.26
CA ASP A 433 8.46 -5.04 -30.72
C ASP A 433 8.80 -6.49 -31.12
N ALA A 434 9.46 -7.25 -30.25
CA ALA A 434 9.80 -8.66 -30.47
C ALA A 434 8.62 -9.64 -30.27
N LEU A 435 7.48 -9.16 -29.76
CA LEU A 435 6.26 -9.96 -29.63
C LEU A 435 5.42 -9.87 -30.90
N ASP A 436 4.67 -10.94 -31.21
CA ASP A 436 3.61 -10.95 -32.22
C ASP A 436 2.35 -10.27 -31.68
N ASP A 437 1.33 -10.10 -32.53
CA ASP A 437 0.08 -9.44 -32.13
C ASP A 437 -0.71 -10.21 -31.05
N SER A 438 -0.38 -11.49 -30.84
CA SER A 438 -0.97 -12.32 -29.78
C SER A 438 -0.16 -12.30 -28.47
N GLY A 439 0.98 -11.59 -28.45
CA GLY A 439 1.87 -11.50 -27.30
C GLY A 439 2.91 -12.63 -27.20
N ARG A 440 3.06 -13.49 -28.21
CA ARG A 440 4.07 -14.55 -28.23
C ARG A 440 5.37 -14.01 -28.81
N ARG A 441 6.52 -14.52 -28.38
CA ARG A 441 7.80 -14.14 -28.99
C ARG A 441 7.81 -14.54 -30.45
N ILE A 442 8.11 -13.59 -31.34
CA ILE A 442 8.34 -13.88 -32.75
C ILE A 442 9.57 -14.79 -32.81
N GLY A 443 9.35 -16.09 -33.05
CA GLY A 443 10.44 -17.01 -33.27
C GLY A 443 11.30 -16.49 -34.41
N LYS A 444 12.63 -16.40 -34.22
CA LYS A 444 13.54 -16.30 -35.35
C LYS A 444 13.16 -17.46 -36.27
N ARG A 445 12.63 -17.17 -37.46
CA ARG A 445 12.50 -18.19 -38.50
C ARG A 445 13.89 -18.86 -38.59
N PRO A 446 14.00 -20.20 -38.50
CA PRO A 446 15.24 -20.83 -38.88
C PRO A 446 15.47 -20.38 -40.33
N SER A 447 16.56 -19.67 -40.56
CA SER A 447 17.03 -19.39 -41.92
C SER A 447 17.21 -20.76 -42.56
N GLY A 448 16.30 -21.10 -43.46
CA GLY A 448 16.46 -22.28 -44.30
C GLY A 448 17.56 -21.97 -45.29
N GLU A 449 18.70 -22.62 -45.10
CA GLU A 449 19.58 -23.10 -46.16
C GLU A 449 19.79 -24.60 -45.97
#